data_AF-A0A2W5TFV7-F1
#
_entry.id   AF-A0A2W5TFV7-F1
#
_cell.length_a   1.000
_cell.length_b   1.000
_cell.length_c   1.000
_cell.angle_alpha   90.00
_cell.angle_beta   90.00
_cell.angle_gamma   90.00
#
_symmetry.space_group_name_H-M   'P 1'
#
loop_
_entity.id
_entity.type
_entity.pdbx_description
1 polymer ?
#
loop_
_entity_poly.entity_id
_entity_poly.type
_entity_poly.pdbx_seq_one_letter_code
_entity_poly.pdbx_strand_id
1 'polypeptide(L)'
;MSETPAQNPGGAKDRKLRNFLLDARFQLKFAAYFVALSLVVAGLLGVFLVRTTSSLFSQISASVEARKKAADTSRELGNCTVNNELAANMDNPELVASLAEKSKAIDSAFEAEQRAVQEQSVEVQRHQQQTLYALLGILALFIFLVALMAIVITHRIVGPLFRIKRMAREVASGVVRPPTYGLRPDDELQDVFAVFSDMVTALRARAEADLEALKAGDPESLKKLQTTLEERLNK
;
A
#
# COMPACT_ATOMS: atom_id res chain seq x y z
N MET A 1 -27.65 44.97 43.99
CA MET A 1 -27.36 43.54 43.77
C MET A 1 -28.32 43.06 42.70
N SER A 2 -27.86 43.00 41.46
CA SER A 2 -28.66 42.53 40.33
C SER A 2 -27.74 41.63 39.51
N GLU A 3 -28.03 40.34 39.58
CA GLU A 3 -27.23 39.26 39.00
C GLU A 3 -27.27 39.30 37.46
N THR A 4 -26.11 39.03 36.86
CA THR A 4 -25.96 38.82 35.42
C THR A 4 -26.16 37.33 35.15
N PRO A 5 -27.11 36.88 34.31
CA PRO A 5 -27.19 35.47 33.97
C PRO A 5 -26.17 35.14 32.88
N ALA A 6 -25.36 34.12 33.17
CA ALA A 6 -24.33 33.57 32.31
C ALA A 6 -24.93 33.01 31.00
N GLN A 7 -24.36 33.41 29.87
CA GLN A 7 -24.58 32.78 28.57
C GLN A 7 -23.88 31.41 28.52
N ASN A 8 -24.66 30.38 28.29
CA ASN A 8 -24.21 29.00 28.07
C ASN A 8 -23.81 28.83 26.59
N PRO A 9 -22.58 28.42 26.22
CA PRO A 9 -22.22 28.24 24.83
C PRO A 9 -22.79 26.91 24.31
N GLY A 10 -23.76 27.02 23.41
CA GLY A 10 -24.46 25.89 22.82
C GLY A 10 -23.54 24.96 22.00
N GLY A 11 -23.50 23.70 22.42
CA GLY A 11 -23.62 22.49 21.59
C GLY A 11 -22.87 22.44 20.26
N ALA A 12 -21.69 21.82 20.29
CA ALA A 12 -21.05 21.25 19.11
C ALA A 12 -21.94 20.14 18.53
N LYS A 13 -22.77 20.47 17.52
CA LYS A 13 -23.59 19.50 16.79
C LYS A 13 -22.75 18.70 15.81
N ASP A 14 -22.82 17.38 15.96
CA ASP A 14 -22.33 16.34 15.07
C ASP A 14 -22.43 16.70 13.59
N ARG A 15 -21.28 16.95 12.97
CA ARG A 15 -21.17 17.08 11.52
C ARG A 15 -21.24 15.69 10.90
N LYS A 16 -22.47 15.30 10.59
CA LYS A 16 -22.86 14.06 9.89
C LYS A 16 -21.87 13.72 8.77
N LEU A 17 -21.26 12.53 8.86
CA LEU A 17 -20.42 11.84 7.85
C LEU A 17 -21.02 11.86 6.43
N ARG A 18 -22.32 12.12 6.29
CA ARG A 18 -23.04 12.22 5.02
C ARG A 18 -22.64 13.44 4.17
N ASN A 19 -22.00 14.46 4.73
CA ASN A 19 -21.47 15.58 3.94
C ASN A 19 -20.04 15.33 3.41
N PHE A 20 -19.48 14.14 3.67
CA PHE A 20 -18.12 13.77 3.28
C PHE A 20 -18.01 13.24 1.83
N LEU A 21 -19.14 12.92 1.19
CA LEU A 21 -19.19 12.26 -0.13
C LEU A 21 -19.75 13.15 -1.27
N LEU A 22 -19.86 14.47 -1.08
CA LEU A 22 -20.54 15.34 -2.04
C LEU A 22 -19.82 15.48 -3.40
N ASP A 23 -18.55 15.06 -3.53
CA ASP A 23 -17.81 15.03 -4.81
C ASP A 23 -17.08 13.70 -5.07
N ALA A 24 -17.83 12.60 -4.99
CA ALA A 24 -17.33 11.24 -5.19
C ALA A 24 -16.63 11.01 -6.55
N ARG A 25 -16.97 11.75 -7.61
CA ARG A 25 -16.49 11.46 -8.98
C ARG A 25 -15.00 11.72 -9.20
N PHE A 26 -14.45 12.75 -8.57
CA PHE A 26 -13.02 13.05 -8.70
C PHE A 26 -12.21 12.15 -7.77
N GLN A 27 -12.65 12.00 -6.53
CA GLN A 27 -12.06 11.10 -5.55
C GLN A 27 -12.00 9.64 -6.04
N LEU A 28 -13.07 9.15 -6.71
CA LEU A 28 -13.11 7.81 -7.28
C LEU A 28 -12.11 7.60 -8.42
N LYS A 29 -11.82 8.62 -9.24
CA LYS A 29 -10.83 8.50 -10.32
C LYS A 29 -9.42 8.31 -9.77
N PHE A 30 -9.02 9.13 -8.81
CA PHE A 30 -7.71 9.01 -8.18
C PHE A 30 -7.62 7.74 -7.34
N ALA A 31 -8.66 7.43 -6.56
CA ALA A 31 -8.72 6.16 -5.82
C ALA A 31 -8.59 4.96 -6.77
N ALA A 32 -9.26 4.97 -7.93
CA ALA A 32 -9.13 3.91 -8.92
C ALA A 32 -7.70 3.80 -9.50
N TYR A 33 -7.04 4.93 -9.79
CA TYR A 33 -5.64 4.90 -10.22
C TYR A 33 -4.69 4.36 -9.14
N PHE A 34 -4.87 4.77 -7.88
CA PHE A 34 -4.08 4.25 -6.78
C PHE A 34 -4.31 2.75 -6.58
N VAL A 35 -5.57 2.29 -6.60
CA VAL A 35 -5.90 0.86 -6.50
C VAL A 35 -5.31 0.07 -7.67
N ALA A 36 -5.40 0.58 -8.89
CA ALA A 36 -4.80 -0.07 -10.06
C ALA A 36 -3.26 -0.19 -9.92
N LEU A 37 -2.60 0.90 -9.51
CA LEU A 37 -1.16 0.90 -9.26
C LEU A 37 -0.79 -0.08 -8.14
N SER A 38 -1.55 -0.10 -7.04
CA SER A 38 -1.37 -1.05 -5.94
C SER A 38 -1.52 -2.49 -6.40
N LEU A 39 -2.51 -2.79 -7.25
CA LEU A 39 -2.70 -4.14 -7.81
C LEU A 39 -1.54 -4.54 -8.72
N VAL A 40 -1.00 -3.62 -9.52
CA VAL A 40 0.19 -3.87 -10.34
C VAL A 40 1.40 -4.16 -9.46
N VAL A 41 1.69 -3.29 -8.47
CA VAL A 41 2.81 -3.48 -7.55
C VAL A 41 2.65 -4.78 -6.76
N ALA A 42 1.46 -5.04 -6.23
CA ALA A 42 1.16 -6.27 -5.50
C ALA A 42 1.28 -7.52 -6.38
N GLY A 43 0.84 -7.45 -7.64
CA GLY A 43 1.00 -8.53 -8.60
C GLY A 43 2.46 -8.82 -8.92
N LEU A 44 3.27 -7.77 -9.18
CA LEU A 44 4.71 -7.91 -9.41
C LEU A 44 5.43 -8.49 -8.19
N LEU A 45 5.14 -7.98 -7.00
CA LEU A 45 5.70 -8.50 -5.75
C LEU A 45 5.28 -9.93 -5.50
N GLY A 46 3.99 -10.25 -5.70
CA GLY A 46 3.44 -11.59 -5.54
C GLY A 46 4.11 -12.60 -6.47
N VAL A 47 4.27 -12.26 -7.75
CA VAL A 47 4.99 -13.10 -8.72
C VAL A 47 6.46 -13.28 -8.32
N PHE A 48 7.14 -12.20 -7.93
CA PHE A 48 8.52 -12.25 -7.48
C PHE A 48 8.69 -13.15 -6.25
N LEU A 49 7.79 -13.03 -5.28
CA LEU A 49 7.79 -13.83 -4.05
C LEU A 49 7.51 -15.29 -4.33
N VAL A 50 6.48 -15.61 -5.12
CA VAL A 50 6.17 -17.00 -5.48
C VAL A 50 7.32 -17.63 -6.26
N ARG A 51 7.95 -16.90 -7.19
CA ARG A 51 9.14 -17.40 -7.90
C ARG A 51 10.31 -17.66 -6.96
N THR A 52 10.61 -16.72 -6.07
CA THR A 52 11.72 -16.85 -5.13
C THR A 52 11.48 -18.00 -4.15
N THR A 53 10.31 -18.03 -3.51
CA THR A 53 9.91 -19.07 -2.56
C THR A 53 9.84 -20.45 -3.22
N SER A 54 9.26 -20.58 -4.41
CA SER A 54 9.20 -21.87 -5.12
C SER A 54 10.59 -22.38 -5.52
N SER A 55 11.51 -21.49 -5.91
CA SER A 55 12.89 -21.89 -6.24
C SER A 55 13.68 -22.38 -5.02
N LEU A 56 13.44 -21.81 -3.83
CA LEU A 56 14.08 -22.21 -2.59
C LEU A 56 13.51 -23.54 -2.07
N PHE A 57 12.18 -23.67 -2.02
CA PHE A 57 11.55 -24.91 -1.55
C PHE A 57 11.76 -26.09 -2.51
N SER A 58 11.86 -25.84 -3.82
CA SER A 58 12.22 -26.86 -4.80
C SER A 58 13.59 -27.49 -4.50
N GLN A 59 14.59 -26.68 -4.13
CA GLN A 59 15.93 -27.18 -3.79
C GLN A 59 15.91 -28.01 -2.51
N ILE A 60 15.21 -27.54 -1.49
CA ILE A 60 15.10 -28.24 -0.20
C ILE A 60 14.39 -29.59 -0.39
N SER A 61 13.24 -29.61 -1.06
CA SER A 61 12.51 -30.86 -1.34
C SER A 61 13.31 -31.83 -2.19
N ALA A 62 14.05 -31.34 -3.20
CA ALA A 62 14.92 -32.20 -4.03
C ALA A 62 16.05 -32.83 -3.22
N SER A 63 16.63 -32.10 -2.25
CA SER A 63 17.68 -32.64 -1.37
C SER A 63 17.16 -33.72 -0.41
N VAL A 64 15.95 -33.54 0.12
CA VAL A 64 15.30 -34.52 0.99
C VAL A 64 14.94 -35.79 0.21
N GLU A 65 14.42 -35.63 -1.01
CA GLU A 65 14.12 -36.76 -1.89
C GLU A 65 15.40 -37.50 -2.33
N ALA A 66 16.47 -36.78 -2.65
CA ALA A 66 17.77 -37.36 -2.98
C ALA A 66 18.34 -38.18 -1.81
N ARG A 67 18.22 -37.67 -0.57
CA ARG A 67 18.61 -38.42 0.65
C ARG A 67 17.79 -39.68 0.83
N LYS A 68 16.46 -39.60 0.66
CA LYS A 68 15.58 -40.76 0.75
C LYS A 68 15.99 -41.85 -0.25
N LYS A 69 16.19 -41.46 -1.51
CA LYS A 69 16.62 -42.38 -2.58
C LYS A 69 18.01 -42.96 -2.31
N ALA A 70 18.94 -42.15 -1.81
CA ALA A 70 20.28 -42.63 -1.43
C ALA A 70 20.20 -43.67 -0.30
N ALA A 71 19.38 -43.44 0.73
CA ALA A 71 19.15 -44.38 1.81
C ALA A 71 18.54 -45.71 1.31
N ASP A 72 17.54 -45.64 0.41
CA ASP A 72 16.93 -46.82 -0.21
C ASP A 72 17.96 -47.64 -1.02
N THR A 73 18.74 -46.98 -1.88
CA THR A 73 19.79 -47.65 -2.67
C THR A 73 20.90 -48.23 -1.81
N SER A 74 21.25 -47.56 -0.70
CA SER A 74 22.27 -48.03 0.24
C SER A 74 21.80 -49.28 0.97
N ARG A 75 20.53 -49.34 1.37
CA ARG A 75 19.92 -50.53 1.96
C ARG A 75 19.90 -51.70 0.98
N GLU A 76 19.44 -51.45 -0.25
CA GLU A 76 19.35 -52.48 -1.29
C GLU A 76 20.73 -53.05 -1.61
N LEU A 77 21.73 -52.20 -1.86
CA LEU A 77 23.09 -52.63 -2.13
C LEU A 77 23.72 -53.38 -0.95
N GLY A 78 23.49 -52.90 0.28
CA GLY A 78 23.93 -53.57 1.50
C GLY A 78 23.34 -54.98 1.63
N ASN A 79 22.02 -55.10 1.43
CA ASN A 79 21.32 -56.38 1.52
C ASN A 79 21.72 -57.35 0.39
N CYS A 80 21.92 -56.85 -0.85
CA CYS A 80 22.45 -57.67 -1.94
C CYS A 80 23.86 -58.19 -1.63
N THR A 81 24.73 -57.35 -1.04
CA THR A 81 26.10 -57.74 -0.69
C THR A 81 26.07 -58.82 0.40
N VAL A 82 25.29 -58.61 1.47
CA VAL A 82 25.13 -59.59 2.55
C VAL A 82 24.53 -60.89 2.04
N ASN A 83 23.48 -60.84 1.21
CA ASN A 83 22.85 -62.03 0.64
C ASN A 83 23.79 -62.81 -0.30
N ASN A 84 24.60 -62.11 -1.09
CA ASN A 84 25.59 -62.74 -1.98
C ASN A 84 26.71 -63.42 -1.16
N GLU A 85 27.23 -62.76 -0.12
CA GLU A 85 28.21 -63.35 0.80
C GLU A 85 27.65 -64.55 1.57
N LEU A 86 26.37 -64.49 1.95
CA LEU A 86 25.66 -65.57 2.63
C LEU A 86 25.51 -66.80 1.72
N ALA A 87 25.13 -66.61 0.45
CA ALA A 87 25.00 -67.69 -0.52
C ALA A 87 26.33 -68.39 -0.81
N ALA A 88 27.45 -67.65 -0.80
CA ALA A 88 28.78 -68.20 -1.04
C ALA A 88 29.37 -68.98 0.15
N ASN A 89 28.87 -68.76 1.37
CA ASN A 89 29.48 -69.27 2.61
C ASN A 89 28.48 -69.96 3.55
N MET A 90 27.46 -70.63 3.01
CA MET A 90 26.40 -71.28 3.80
C MET A 90 26.90 -72.36 4.76
N ASP A 91 28.06 -72.95 4.49
CA ASP A 91 28.63 -74.04 5.27
C ASP A 91 29.33 -73.57 6.58
N ASN A 92 29.54 -72.26 6.77
CA ASN A 92 30.19 -71.70 7.95
C ASN A 92 29.20 -71.00 8.90
N PRO A 93 28.79 -71.64 10.02
CA PRO A 93 27.76 -71.10 10.92
C PRO A 93 28.17 -69.80 11.63
N GLU A 94 29.46 -69.58 11.90
CA GLU A 94 29.94 -68.33 12.51
C GLU A 94 29.79 -67.14 11.54
N LEU A 95 30.08 -67.35 10.26
CA LEU A 95 29.98 -66.31 9.25
C LEU A 95 28.51 -65.93 9.00
N VAL A 96 27.63 -66.93 8.93
CA VAL A 96 26.17 -66.75 8.81
C VAL A 96 25.63 -65.88 9.95
N ALA A 97 26.06 -66.13 11.19
CA ALA A 97 25.65 -65.33 12.34
C ALA A 97 26.10 -63.86 12.24
N SER A 98 27.35 -63.62 11.81
CA SER A 98 27.88 -62.25 11.62
C SER A 98 27.18 -61.48 10.49
N LEU A 99 26.78 -62.16 9.41
CA LEU A 99 26.05 -61.56 8.29
C LEU A 99 24.61 -61.20 8.66
N ALA A 100 23.95 -62.05 9.47
CA ALA A 100 22.63 -61.75 10.03
C ALA A 100 22.67 -60.49 10.93
N GLU A 101 23.74 -60.34 11.73
CA GLU A 101 23.96 -59.13 12.54
C GLU A 101 24.15 -57.89 11.66
N LYS A 102 24.98 -57.98 10.60
CA LYS A 102 25.17 -56.88 9.63
C LYS A 102 23.88 -56.48 8.93
N SER A 103 23.06 -57.44 8.49
CA SER A 103 21.75 -57.15 7.88
C SER A 103 20.85 -56.39 8.83
N LYS A 104 20.78 -56.82 10.10
CA LYS A 104 20.00 -56.15 11.14
C LYS A 104 20.52 -54.73 11.43
N ALA A 105 21.84 -54.54 11.42
CA ALA A 105 22.46 -53.22 11.54
C ALA A 105 22.10 -52.30 10.36
N ILE A 106 22.11 -52.81 9.12
CA ILE A 106 21.67 -52.07 7.92
C ILE A 106 20.20 -51.67 8.03
N ASP A 107 19.32 -52.60 8.40
CA ASP A 107 17.88 -52.33 8.51
C ASP A 107 17.59 -51.29 9.60
N SER A 108 18.23 -51.40 10.77
CA SER A 108 18.06 -50.41 11.86
C SER A 108 18.63 -49.03 11.52
N ALA A 109 19.76 -48.95 10.82
CA ALA A 109 20.32 -47.69 10.34
C ALA A 109 19.40 -47.03 9.30
N PHE A 110 18.85 -47.82 8.38
CA PHE A 110 17.87 -47.35 7.39
C PHE A 110 16.59 -46.84 8.06
N GLU A 111 16.05 -47.54 9.05
CA GLU A 111 14.88 -47.08 9.79
C GLU A 111 15.13 -45.76 10.53
N ALA A 112 16.32 -45.60 11.13
CA ALA A 112 16.71 -44.37 11.81
C ALA A 112 16.80 -43.20 10.81
N GLU A 113 17.44 -43.42 9.65
CA GLU A 113 17.54 -42.39 8.61
C GLU A 113 16.18 -42.07 7.99
N GLN A 114 15.32 -43.06 7.78
CA GLN A 114 13.97 -42.86 7.25
C GLN A 114 13.10 -42.02 8.20
N ARG A 115 13.22 -42.23 9.52
CA ARG A 115 12.54 -41.40 10.52
C ARG A 115 13.05 -39.96 10.47
N ALA A 116 14.36 -39.75 10.42
CA ALA A 116 14.95 -38.41 10.30
C ALA A 116 14.51 -37.68 9.01
N VAL A 117 14.46 -38.39 7.88
CA VAL A 117 14.01 -37.85 6.59
C VAL A 117 12.51 -37.54 6.61
N GLN A 118 11.68 -38.38 7.22
CA GLN A 118 10.24 -38.11 7.37
C GLN A 118 9.99 -36.87 8.22
N GLU A 119 10.65 -36.77 9.38
CA GLU A 119 10.57 -35.59 10.26
C GLU A 119 10.95 -34.31 9.50
N GLN A 120 12.07 -34.36 8.77
CA GLN A 120 12.53 -33.24 7.95
C GLN A 120 11.52 -32.88 6.83
N SER A 121 10.89 -33.87 6.18
CA SER A 121 9.91 -33.62 5.11
C SER A 121 8.64 -32.93 5.63
N VAL A 122 8.18 -33.27 6.83
CA VAL A 122 7.00 -32.66 7.48
C VAL A 122 7.31 -31.23 7.91
N GLU A 123 8.51 -31.00 8.46
CA GLU A 123 8.97 -29.67 8.85
C GLU A 123 9.07 -28.73 7.64
N VAL A 124 9.62 -29.22 6.51
CA VAL A 124 9.70 -28.47 5.25
C VAL A 124 8.31 -28.10 4.72
N GLN A 125 7.35 -29.03 4.73
CA GLN A 125 5.97 -28.74 4.29
C GLN A 125 5.28 -27.71 5.19
N ARG A 126 5.46 -27.83 6.51
CA ARG A 126 4.87 -26.91 7.48
C ARG A 126 5.43 -25.50 7.32
N HIS A 127 6.74 -25.38 7.17
CA HIS A 127 7.38 -24.09 6.88
C HIS A 127 6.91 -23.51 5.55
N GLN A 128 6.75 -24.32 4.50
CA GLN A 128 6.23 -23.86 3.22
C GLN A 128 4.84 -23.21 3.36
N GLN A 129 3.90 -23.87 4.05
CA GLN A 129 2.55 -23.32 4.24
C GLN A 129 2.56 -22.07 5.12
N GLN A 130 3.31 -22.08 6.23
CA GLN A 130 3.44 -20.92 7.11
C GLN A 130 4.05 -19.72 6.37
N THR A 131 5.11 -19.94 5.58
CA THR A 131 5.73 -18.89 4.77
C THR A 131 4.76 -18.34 3.73
N LEU A 132 3.97 -19.19 3.06
CA LEU A 132 2.96 -18.74 2.09
C LEU A 132 1.86 -17.91 2.75
N TYR A 133 1.31 -18.35 3.89
CA TYR A 133 0.30 -17.57 4.61
C TYR A 133 0.85 -16.26 5.17
N ALA A 134 2.08 -16.27 5.71
CA ALA A 134 2.75 -15.05 6.16
C ALA A 134 2.96 -14.07 5.00
N LEU A 135 3.40 -14.55 3.83
CA LEU A 135 3.57 -13.74 2.63
C LEU A 135 2.25 -13.14 2.14
N LEU A 136 1.20 -13.95 2.05
CA LEU A 136 -0.14 -13.48 1.68
C LEU A 136 -0.67 -12.45 2.67
N GLY A 137 -0.43 -12.66 3.97
CA GLY A 137 -0.80 -11.73 5.02
C GLY A 137 -0.07 -10.38 4.89
N ILE A 138 1.24 -10.40 4.66
CA ILE A 138 2.05 -9.18 4.43
C ILE A 138 1.60 -8.46 3.16
N LEU A 139 1.34 -9.20 2.08
CA LEU A 139 0.86 -8.61 0.82
C LEU A 139 -0.51 -7.95 0.98
N ALA A 140 -1.44 -8.63 1.67
CA ALA A 140 -2.76 -8.08 1.97
C ALA A 140 -2.66 -6.83 2.86
N LEU A 141 -1.81 -6.86 3.89
CA LEU A 141 -1.54 -5.71 4.74
C LEU A 141 -0.95 -4.54 3.94
N PHE A 142 0.00 -4.80 3.03
CA PHE A 142 0.56 -3.78 2.17
C PHE A 142 -0.51 -3.11 1.29
N ILE A 143 -1.34 -3.90 0.61
CA ILE A 143 -2.46 -3.37 -0.20
C ILE A 143 -3.38 -2.51 0.66
N PHE A 144 -3.72 -2.98 1.86
CA PHE A 144 -4.57 -2.26 2.81
C PHE A 144 -3.96 -0.91 3.23
N LEU A 145 -2.67 -0.88 3.58
CA LEU A 145 -1.97 0.35 3.95
C LEU A 145 -1.91 1.36 2.80
N VAL A 146 -1.65 0.89 1.57
CA VAL A 146 -1.65 1.78 0.39
C VAL A 146 -3.05 2.33 0.12
N ALA A 147 -4.10 1.52 0.25
CA ALA A 147 -5.48 1.99 0.10
C ALA A 147 -5.85 3.06 1.14
N LEU A 148 -5.47 2.86 2.41
CA LEU A 148 -5.64 3.87 3.46
C LEU A 148 -4.89 5.16 3.13
N MET A 149 -3.63 5.06 2.72
CA MET A 149 -2.81 6.21 2.34
C MET A 149 -3.42 6.98 1.17
N ALA A 150 -3.91 6.29 0.15
CA ALA A 150 -4.60 6.90 -0.99
C ALA A 150 -5.85 7.69 -0.56
N ILE A 151 -6.64 7.15 0.37
CA ILE A 151 -7.80 7.85 0.93
C ILE A 151 -7.38 9.13 1.66
N VAL A 152 -6.36 9.04 2.51
CA VAL A 152 -5.83 10.18 3.28
C VAL A 152 -5.34 11.28 2.35
N ILE A 153 -4.48 10.95 1.38
CA ILE A 153 -3.94 11.92 0.41
C ILE A 153 -5.07 12.56 -0.39
N THR A 154 -6.04 11.77 -0.85
CA THR A 154 -7.14 12.32 -1.66
C THR A 154 -7.97 13.34 -0.86
N HIS A 155 -8.15 13.11 0.44
CA HIS A 155 -8.87 14.07 1.28
C HIS A 155 -8.10 15.40 1.45
N ARG A 156 -6.76 15.37 1.56
CA ARG A 156 -5.91 16.57 1.68
C ARG A 156 -5.87 17.42 0.39
N ILE A 157 -6.33 16.87 -0.74
CA ILE A 157 -6.33 17.57 -2.05
C ILE A 157 -7.74 18.01 -2.46
N VAL A 158 -8.74 17.13 -2.38
CA VAL A 158 -10.06 17.36 -2.99
C VAL A 158 -10.83 18.51 -2.32
N GLY A 159 -10.78 18.59 -0.99
CA GLY A 159 -11.47 19.65 -0.24
C GLY A 159 -10.99 21.06 -0.65
N PRO A 160 -9.67 21.32 -0.57
CA PRO A 160 -9.06 22.53 -1.08
C PRO A 160 -9.36 22.84 -2.54
N LEU A 161 -9.26 21.82 -3.41
CA LEU A 161 -9.48 21.98 -4.84
C LEU A 161 -10.90 22.45 -5.15
N PHE A 162 -11.90 21.92 -4.43
CA PHE A 162 -13.28 22.36 -4.59
C PHE A 162 -13.48 23.82 -4.22
N ARG A 163 -12.82 24.29 -3.15
CA ARG A 163 -12.87 25.70 -2.72
C ARG A 163 -12.27 26.62 -3.76
N ILE A 164 -11.09 26.30 -4.27
CA ILE A 164 -10.42 27.08 -5.32
C ILE A 164 -11.29 27.12 -6.58
N LYS A 165 -11.84 25.96 -7.00
CA LYS A 165 -12.74 25.89 -8.17
C LYS A 165 -13.99 26.75 -7.99
N ARG A 166 -14.56 26.80 -6.78
CA ARG A 166 -15.70 27.68 -6.48
C ARG A 166 -15.32 29.15 -6.58
N MET A 167 -14.19 29.55 -5.97
CA MET A 167 -13.69 30.93 -6.05
C MET A 167 -13.45 31.34 -7.51
N ALA A 168 -12.83 30.45 -8.31
CA ALA A 168 -12.61 30.71 -9.74
C ALA A 168 -13.92 30.93 -10.49
N ARG A 169 -14.97 30.16 -10.18
CA ARG A 169 -16.30 30.34 -10.78
C ARG A 169 -16.98 31.63 -10.35
N GLU A 170 -16.83 32.02 -9.09
CA GLU A 170 -17.35 33.29 -8.58
C GLU A 170 -16.68 34.48 -9.31
N VAL A 171 -15.36 34.47 -9.42
CA VAL A 171 -14.60 35.48 -10.18
C VAL A 171 -15.04 35.49 -11.65
N ALA A 172 -15.21 34.33 -12.28
CA ALA A 172 -15.68 34.24 -13.66
C ALA A 172 -17.09 34.80 -13.85
N SER A 173 -17.93 34.78 -12.81
CA SER A 173 -19.25 35.43 -12.80
C SER A 173 -19.22 36.93 -12.49
N GLY A 174 -18.02 37.52 -12.33
CA GLY A 174 -17.82 38.93 -11.99
C GLY A 174 -17.87 39.24 -10.48
N VAL A 175 -17.96 38.22 -9.62
CA VAL A 175 -18.01 38.40 -8.17
C VAL A 175 -16.60 38.31 -7.60
N VAL A 176 -16.08 39.44 -7.09
CA VAL A 176 -14.75 39.54 -6.46
C VAL A 176 -14.88 39.59 -4.94
N ARG A 177 -15.01 38.41 -4.33
CA ARG A 177 -15.09 38.23 -2.88
C ARG A 177 -13.83 37.53 -2.35
N PRO A 178 -12.93 38.25 -1.65
CA PRO A 178 -11.78 37.67 -1.00
C PRO A 178 -12.22 36.61 0.01
N PRO A 179 -11.49 35.50 0.14
CA PRO A 179 -11.79 34.49 1.13
C PRO A 179 -11.53 35.04 2.54
N THR A 180 -12.45 34.79 3.47
CA THR A 180 -12.32 35.20 4.88
C THR A 180 -11.58 34.18 5.75
N TYR A 181 -11.28 33.00 5.20
CA TYR A 181 -10.59 31.90 5.88
C TYR A 181 -9.65 31.17 4.93
N GLY A 182 -8.54 30.66 5.49
CA GLY A 182 -7.58 29.83 4.78
C GLY A 182 -7.99 28.36 4.63
N LEU A 183 -7.14 27.59 3.95
CA LEU A 183 -7.19 26.12 3.95
C LEU A 183 -6.63 25.55 5.27
N ARG A 184 -6.87 24.27 5.52
CA ARG A 184 -6.32 23.61 6.73
C ARG A 184 -4.81 23.48 6.58
N PRO A 185 -4.00 23.66 7.64
CA PRO A 185 -2.53 23.68 7.54
C PRO A 185 -1.96 22.43 6.86
N ASP A 186 -2.63 21.29 7.02
CA ASP A 186 -2.24 20.02 6.42
C ASP A 186 -2.70 19.86 4.96
N ASP A 187 -3.36 20.82 4.33
CA ASP A 187 -3.81 20.66 2.95
C ASP A 187 -2.66 20.89 1.95
N GLU A 188 -2.57 20.08 0.88
CA GLU A 188 -1.45 20.14 -0.08
C GLU A 188 -1.52 21.36 -1.03
N LEU A 189 -2.69 21.99 -1.15
CA LEU A 189 -2.94 23.08 -2.10
C LEU A 189 -2.86 24.48 -1.46
N GLN A 190 -2.13 24.62 -0.36
CA GLN A 190 -1.96 25.88 0.36
C GLN A 190 -1.37 26.99 -0.52
N ASP A 191 -0.25 26.72 -1.21
CA ASP A 191 0.42 27.70 -2.05
C ASP A 191 -0.47 28.16 -3.21
N VAL A 192 -1.16 27.22 -3.85
CA VAL A 192 -2.11 27.53 -4.94
C VAL A 192 -3.26 28.39 -4.42
N PHE A 193 -3.78 28.08 -3.24
CA PHE A 193 -4.82 28.88 -2.61
C PHE A 193 -4.35 30.28 -2.25
N ALA A 194 -3.13 30.42 -1.72
CA ALA A 194 -2.54 31.72 -1.39
C ALA A 194 -2.45 32.62 -2.63
N VAL A 195 -1.85 32.11 -3.71
CA VAL A 195 -1.76 32.84 -5.00
C VAL A 195 -3.14 33.22 -5.53
N PHE A 196 -4.12 32.29 -5.45
CA PHE A 196 -5.48 32.57 -5.92
C PHE A 196 -6.19 33.62 -5.04
N SER A 197 -5.96 33.58 -3.72
CA SER A 197 -6.47 34.58 -2.77
C SER A 197 -5.91 35.97 -3.06
N ASP A 198 -4.60 36.06 -3.31
CA ASP A 198 -3.93 37.32 -3.66
C ASP A 198 -4.48 37.89 -4.96
N MET A 199 -4.71 37.04 -5.96
CA MET A 199 -5.36 37.43 -7.22
C MET A 199 -6.76 38.01 -6.97
N VAL A 200 -7.62 37.33 -6.21
CA VAL A 200 -8.98 37.80 -5.91
C VAL A 200 -8.95 39.12 -5.13
N THR A 201 -8.01 39.25 -4.19
CA THR A 201 -7.81 40.47 -3.41
C THR A 201 -7.40 41.64 -4.30
N ALA A 202 -6.45 41.43 -5.21
CA ALA A 202 -6.04 42.44 -6.18
C ALA A 202 -7.18 42.83 -7.14
N LEU A 203 -7.97 41.87 -7.62
CA LEU A 203 -9.13 42.14 -8.48
C LEU A 203 -10.19 42.96 -7.74
N ARG A 204 -10.45 42.66 -6.46
CA ARG A 204 -11.38 43.45 -5.65
C ARG A 204 -10.89 44.88 -5.45
N ALA A 205 -9.63 45.06 -5.05
CA ALA A 205 -9.07 46.39 -4.84
C ALA A 205 -9.17 47.26 -6.11
N ARG A 206 -8.97 46.64 -7.29
CA ARG A 206 -9.17 47.30 -8.58
C ARG A 206 -10.64 47.70 -8.79
N ALA A 207 -11.58 46.78 -8.58
CA ALA A 207 -13.01 47.07 -8.74
C ALA A 207 -13.51 48.16 -7.77
N GLU A 208 -12.96 48.22 -6.55
CA GLU A 208 -13.27 49.26 -5.58
C GLU A 208 -12.71 50.63 -6.03
N ALA A 209 -11.46 50.68 -6.50
CA ALA A 209 -10.86 51.91 -7.04
C ALA A 209 -11.59 52.44 -8.29
N ASP A 210 -11.98 51.53 -9.19
CA ASP A 210 -12.74 51.88 -10.39
C ASP A 210 -14.13 52.43 -10.00
N LEU A 211 -14.78 51.83 -9.00
CA LEU A 211 -16.06 52.31 -8.46
C LEU A 211 -15.93 53.68 -7.77
N GLU A 212 -14.83 53.94 -7.05
CA GLU A 212 -14.58 55.25 -6.43
C GLU A 212 -14.38 56.36 -7.47
N ALA A 213 -13.61 56.09 -8.54
CA ALA A 213 -13.45 57.03 -9.65
C ALA A 213 -14.78 57.35 -10.34
N LEU A 214 -15.65 56.34 -10.53
CA LEU A 214 -16.99 56.54 -11.07
C LEU A 214 -17.90 57.35 -10.13
N LYS A 215 -17.78 57.15 -8.81
CA LYS A 215 -18.55 57.90 -7.81
C LYS A 215 -18.11 59.36 -7.67
N ALA A 216 -16.81 59.64 -7.83
CA ALA A 216 -16.29 61.01 -7.80
C ALA A 216 -16.88 61.85 -8.94
N GLY A 217 -17.08 61.25 -10.12
CA GLY A 217 -17.79 61.83 -11.24
C GLY A 217 -17.09 63.04 -11.89
N ASP A 218 -15.89 63.39 -11.44
CA ASP A 218 -15.13 64.51 -12.00
C ASP A 218 -14.40 64.10 -13.30
N PRO A 219 -14.22 65.04 -14.25
CA PRO A 219 -13.64 64.72 -15.56
C PRO A 219 -12.21 64.17 -15.50
N GLU A 220 -11.43 64.56 -14.49
CA GLU A 220 -10.03 64.16 -14.36
C GLU A 220 -9.93 62.70 -13.90
N SER A 221 -10.71 62.31 -12.88
CA SER A 221 -10.81 60.93 -12.39
C SER A 221 -11.30 59.96 -13.47
N LEU A 222 -12.30 60.35 -14.26
CA LEU A 222 -12.82 59.52 -15.36
C LEU A 222 -11.78 59.32 -16.47
N LYS A 223 -11.03 60.38 -16.83
CA LYS A 223 -9.95 60.29 -17.83
C LYS A 223 -8.80 59.39 -17.33
N LYS A 224 -8.46 59.48 -16.05
CA LYS A 224 -7.45 58.62 -15.42
C LYS A 224 -7.89 57.15 -15.40
N LEU A 225 -9.15 56.89 -15.07
CA LEU A 225 -9.75 55.55 -15.11
C LEU A 225 -9.68 54.97 -16.53
N GLN A 226 -10.11 55.73 -17.54
CA GLN A 226 -10.05 55.31 -18.95
C GLN A 226 -8.61 54.94 -19.34
N THR A 227 -7.65 55.82 -19.07
CA THR A 227 -6.22 55.57 -19.40
C THR A 227 -5.71 54.29 -18.73
N THR A 228 -6.08 54.07 -17.45
CA THR A 228 -5.69 52.87 -16.70
C THR A 228 -6.30 51.59 -17.30
N LEU A 229 -7.57 51.64 -17.72
CA LEU A 229 -8.25 50.50 -18.34
C LEU A 229 -7.66 50.18 -19.72
N GLU A 230 -7.37 51.20 -20.53
CA GLU A 230 -6.71 51.05 -21.84
C GLU A 230 -5.32 50.42 -21.68
N GLU A 231 -4.53 50.88 -20.70
CA GLU A 231 -3.21 50.31 -20.42
C GLU A 231 -3.29 48.84 -20.01
N ARG A 232 -4.30 48.45 -19.23
CA ARG A 232 -4.50 47.06 -18.79
C ARG A 232 -4.99 46.13 -19.90
N LEU A 233 -5.76 46.64 -20.86
CA LEU A 233 -6.25 45.84 -21.99
C LEU A 233 -5.18 45.62 -23.06
N ASN A 234 -4.22 46.54 -23.17
CA ASN A 234 -3.19 46.54 -24.21
C ASN A 234 -1.83 45.99 -23.75
N LYS A 235 -1.68 45.62 -22.47
CA LYS A 235 -0.50 44.94 -21.90
C LYS A 235 -0.75 43.43 -21.80
#